data_AF-A0A350BM81-F1
#
_entry.id   AF-A0A350BM81-F1
#
_cell.length_a   1.000
_cell.length_b   1.000
_cell.length_c   1.000
_cell.angle_alpha   90.00
_cell.angle_beta   90.00
_cell.angle_gamma   90.00
#
_symmetry.space_group_name_H-M   'P 1'
#
loop_
_entity.id
_entity.type
_entity.pdbx_description
1 polymer ?
#
loop_
_entity_poly.entity_id
_entity_poly.type
_entity_poly.pdbx_seq_one_letter_code
_entity_poly.pdbx_strand_id
1 'polypeptide(L)'
;MTLHDRRKGVNAAPFEMPARVEQKTVCARSGLLPNSECGTTIVEKFAPGTAPREYCAVHRRFLIVTDDGRLQERVYELLPYEYRDWARSQGIPVPPSNARPVGTRTVAMEKRTPHRLALLSPMSGDYFKLDPVLRSEFQTVLVRAYVPPPAGRAELLVDGTAMCSLSDGIGWWRLQRGVHRLQVQAEVQGQRMSSKSVLVTVD
;
A
#
# COMPACT_ATOMS: atom_id res chain seq x y z
N MET A 1 48.83 5.94 -0.96
CA MET A 1 48.46 6.10 -2.38
C MET A 1 48.68 4.77 -3.08
N THR A 2 47.72 4.01 -3.58
CA THR A 2 46.26 4.14 -3.66
C THR A 2 45.75 2.71 -3.89
N LEU A 3 45.05 2.12 -2.92
CA LEU A 3 44.26 0.91 -3.13
C LEU A 3 43.01 1.32 -3.91
N HIS A 4 42.92 0.95 -5.19
CA HIS A 4 41.65 0.93 -5.91
C HIS A 4 41.28 -0.52 -6.16
N ASP A 5 40.44 -1.01 -5.26
CA ASP A 5 39.58 -2.18 -5.38
C ASP A 5 38.89 -2.18 -6.76
N ARG A 6 39.32 -3.08 -7.64
CA ARG A 6 38.65 -3.36 -8.91
C ARG A 6 37.38 -4.16 -8.62
N ARG A 7 36.27 -3.49 -8.32
CA ARG A 7 34.96 -4.09 -8.56
C ARG A 7 34.77 -4.20 -10.07
N LYS A 8 35.11 -5.36 -10.62
CA LYS A 8 34.73 -5.77 -11.97
C LYS A 8 33.21 -5.62 -12.08
N GLY A 9 32.76 -4.59 -12.78
CA GLY A 9 31.36 -4.47 -13.18
C GLY A 9 30.98 -5.77 -13.89
N VAL A 10 29.88 -6.38 -13.47
CA VAL A 10 29.33 -7.56 -14.14
C VAL A 10 29.11 -7.14 -15.60
N ASN A 11 29.79 -7.78 -16.54
CA ASN A 11 29.45 -7.68 -17.96
C ASN A 11 28.02 -8.18 -18.10
N ALA A 12 27.04 -7.26 -17.99
CA ALA A 12 25.65 -7.61 -18.18
C ALA A 12 25.51 -7.99 -19.65
N ALA A 13 25.31 -9.28 -19.91
CA ALA A 13 24.88 -9.73 -21.22
C ALA A 13 23.66 -8.90 -21.65
N PRO A 14 23.53 -8.56 -22.95
CA PRO A 14 22.34 -7.85 -23.42
C PRO A 14 21.10 -8.62 -23.00
N PHE A 15 20.14 -7.93 -22.38
CA PHE A 15 18.86 -8.55 -22.01
C PHE A 15 18.12 -8.94 -23.29
N GLU A 16 18.08 -10.24 -23.59
CA GLU A 16 17.26 -10.77 -24.68
C GLU A 16 15.81 -10.84 -24.23
N MET A 17 14.93 -10.16 -24.97
CA MET A 17 13.50 -10.20 -24.71
C MET A 17 13.01 -11.65 -24.89
N PRO A 18 12.31 -12.25 -23.89
CA PRO A 18 11.76 -13.59 -24.03
C PRO A 18 10.85 -13.70 -25.26
N ALA A 19 10.88 -14.86 -25.94
CA ALA A 19 10.12 -15.08 -27.17
C ALA A 19 8.59 -14.94 -26.99
N ARG A 20 8.09 -15.05 -25.76
CA ARG A 20 6.67 -14.87 -25.42
C ARG A 20 6.53 -13.76 -24.38
N VAL A 21 6.08 -12.60 -24.84
CA VAL A 21 5.71 -11.45 -24.01
C VAL A 21 4.29 -11.07 -24.39
N GLU A 22 3.41 -11.00 -23.40
CA GLU A 22 2.06 -10.48 -23.58
C GLU A 22 2.11 -8.96 -23.55
N GLN A 23 1.40 -8.29 -24.44
CA GLN A 23 1.21 -6.83 -24.38
C GLN A 23 -0.23 -6.52 -23.99
N LYS A 24 -0.41 -5.65 -23.00
CA LYS A 24 -1.73 -5.16 -22.61
C LYS A 24 -1.73 -3.66 -22.43
N THR A 25 -2.83 -3.03 -22.84
CA THR A 25 -3.15 -1.67 -22.44
C THR A 25 -3.64 -1.67 -21.00
N VAL A 26 -2.98 -0.88 -20.16
CA VAL A 26 -3.28 -0.73 -18.74
C VAL A 26 -3.52 0.74 -18.40
N CYS A 27 -4.24 0.99 -17.30
CA CYS A 27 -4.34 2.30 -16.70
C CYS A 27 -2.95 2.78 -16.27
N ALA A 28 -2.54 3.97 -16.74
CA ALA A 28 -1.20 4.52 -16.47
C ALA A 28 -0.93 4.75 -14.98
N ARG A 29 -1.99 4.84 -14.17
CA ARG A 29 -1.89 5.09 -12.73
C ARG A 29 -1.86 3.82 -11.88
N SER A 30 -2.65 2.81 -12.25
CA SER A 30 -2.85 1.61 -11.42
C SER A 30 -2.18 0.36 -11.98
N GLY A 31 -1.72 0.35 -13.23
CA GLY A 31 -1.19 -0.85 -13.89
C GLY A 31 -2.23 -1.97 -14.10
N LEU A 32 -3.52 -1.69 -13.89
CA LEU A 32 -4.64 -2.63 -14.06
C LEU A 32 -5.38 -2.34 -15.37
N LEU A 33 -6.31 -3.22 -15.77
CA LEU A 33 -7.12 -2.99 -16.96
C LEU A 33 -7.91 -1.67 -16.82
N PRO A 34 -7.92 -0.79 -17.84
CA PRO A 34 -8.58 0.50 -17.72
C PRO A 34 -10.10 0.35 -17.65
N ASN A 35 -10.75 1.22 -16.90
CA ASN A 35 -12.20 1.41 -16.90
C ASN A 35 -12.56 2.73 -17.62
N SER A 36 -13.85 3.07 -17.71
CA SER A 36 -14.33 4.31 -18.34
C SER A 36 -13.85 5.60 -17.65
N GLU A 37 -13.37 5.51 -16.41
CA GLU A 37 -12.95 6.65 -15.59
C GLU A 37 -11.42 6.91 -15.70
N CYS A 38 -10.68 6.05 -16.40
CA CYS A 38 -9.24 6.20 -16.58
C CYS A 38 -8.91 7.24 -17.65
N GLY A 39 -8.33 8.37 -17.27
CA GLY A 39 -7.96 9.45 -18.21
C GLY A 39 -6.75 9.14 -19.09
N THR A 40 -5.83 8.29 -18.63
CA THR A 40 -4.60 7.95 -19.35
C THR A 40 -4.33 6.44 -19.30
N THR A 41 -3.91 5.89 -20.42
CA THR A 41 -3.50 4.48 -20.55
C THR A 41 -2.11 4.37 -21.18
N ILE A 42 -1.43 3.26 -20.91
CA ILE A 42 -0.14 2.90 -21.49
C ILE A 42 -0.15 1.44 -21.92
N VAL A 43 0.73 1.07 -22.86
CA VAL A 43 0.95 -0.32 -23.24
C VAL A 43 2.13 -0.87 -22.44
N GLU A 44 1.87 -1.91 -21.65
CA GLU A 44 2.90 -2.63 -20.89
C GLU A 44 3.13 -4.04 -21.42
N LYS A 45 4.34 -4.55 -21.14
CA LYS A 45 4.82 -5.89 -21.51
C LYS A 45 4.84 -6.78 -20.28
N PHE A 46 4.20 -7.93 -20.35
CA PHE A 46 4.05 -8.89 -19.27
C PHE A 46 4.67 -10.24 -19.64
N ALA A 47 5.18 -10.93 -18.62
CA ALA A 47 5.48 -12.35 -18.76
C ALA A 47 4.17 -13.13 -18.98
N PRO A 48 4.20 -14.28 -19.68
CA PRO A 48 3.01 -15.06 -19.93
C PRO A 48 2.26 -15.38 -18.63
N GLY A 49 0.96 -15.07 -18.59
CA GLY A 49 0.09 -15.32 -17.44
C GLY A 49 0.17 -14.31 -16.28
N THR A 50 1.07 -13.32 -16.32
CA THR A 50 1.18 -12.29 -15.26
C THR A 50 0.42 -11.01 -15.55
N ALA A 51 -0.09 -10.85 -16.76
CA ALA A 51 -0.86 -9.67 -17.15
C ALA A 51 -2.13 -9.50 -16.28
N PRO A 52 -2.51 -8.26 -15.94
CA PRO A 52 -3.63 -8.02 -15.04
C PRO A 52 -4.94 -8.54 -15.63
N ARG A 53 -5.80 -9.01 -14.73
CA ARG A 53 -7.16 -9.49 -15.03
C ARG A 53 -8.23 -8.60 -14.39
N GLU A 54 -7.86 -7.85 -13.37
CA GLU A 54 -8.74 -6.93 -12.67
C GLU A 54 -8.75 -5.55 -13.35
N TYR A 55 -9.88 -4.87 -13.21
CA TYR A 55 -10.06 -3.49 -13.67
C TYR A 55 -9.60 -2.49 -12.63
N CYS A 56 -9.23 -1.29 -13.09
CA CYS A 56 -8.81 -0.18 -12.25
C CYS A 56 -9.86 0.12 -11.16
N ALA A 57 -9.42 0.07 -9.90
CA ALA A 57 -10.21 0.49 -8.74
C ALA A 57 -9.84 1.91 -8.24
N VAL A 58 -8.76 2.50 -8.77
CA VAL A 58 -8.24 3.82 -8.38
C VAL A 58 -9.16 4.92 -8.90
N HIS A 59 -9.44 4.96 -10.20
CA HIS A 59 -10.29 6.01 -10.77
C HIS A 59 -11.76 5.70 -10.58
N ARG A 60 -12.45 6.55 -9.81
CA ARG A 60 -13.88 6.39 -9.53
C ARG A 60 -14.62 7.71 -9.66
N ARG A 61 -15.80 7.64 -10.26
CA ARG A 61 -16.69 8.77 -10.45
C ARG A 61 -17.61 8.96 -9.25
N PHE A 62 -17.77 10.22 -8.87
CA PHE A 62 -18.62 10.66 -7.79
C PHE A 62 -19.51 11.81 -8.26
N LEU A 63 -20.73 11.84 -7.75
CA LEU A 63 -21.62 12.98 -7.79
C LEU A 63 -21.36 13.82 -6.54
N ILE A 64 -21.03 15.10 -6.73
CA ILE A 64 -20.79 16.07 -5.67
C ILE A 64 -21.87 17.15 -5.71
N VAL A 65 -22.24 17.67 -4.54
CA VAL A 65 -23.05 18.89 -4.43
C VAL A 65 -22.08 20.05 -4.29
N THR A 66 -22.11 20.99 -5.21
CA THR A 66 -21.29 22.21 -5.16
C THR A 66 -21.90 23.24 -4.20
N ASP A 67 -21.14 24.27 -3.84
CA ASP A 67 -21.58 25.27 -2.86
C ASP A 67 -22.83 26.06 -3.31
N ASP A 68 -23.04 26.17 -4.63
CA ASP A 68 -24.23 26.74 -5.27
C ASP A 68 -25.41 25.74 -5.39
N GLY A 69 -25.30 24.57 -4.78
CA GLY A 69 -26.35 23.55 -4.73
C GLY A 69 -26.49 22.69 -5.99
N ARG A 70 -25.60 22.85 -6.98
CA ARG A 70 -25.65 22.06 -8.21
C ARG A 70 -25.03 20.68 -8.02
N LEU A 71 -25.49 19.72 -8.83
CA LEU A 71 -24.91 18.38 -8.90
C LEU A 71 -23.86 18.36 -10.00
N GLN A 72 -22.65 17.94 -9.66
CA GLN A 72 -21.55 17.80 -10.60
C GLN A 72 -20.95 16.40 -10.49
N GLU A 73 -20.64 15.77 -11.63
CA GLU A 73 -19.84 14.54 -11.64
C GLU A 73 -18.35 14.87 -11.67
N ARG A 74 -17.56 14.17 -10.86
CA ARG A 74 -16.11 14.29 -10.80
C ARG A 74 -15.45 12.95 -10.53
N VAL A 75 -14.36 12.67 -11.26
CA VAL A 75 -13.52 11.49 -11.03
C VAL A 75 -12.48 11.81 -9.97
N TYR A 76 -12.27 10.87 -9.05
CA TYR A 76 -11.27 10.92 -8.00
C TYR A 76 -10.35 9.69 -8.07
N GLU A 77 -9.08 9.88 -7.69
CA GLU A 77 -8.11 8.80 -7.46
C GLU A 77 -8.25 8.28 -6.02
N LEU A 78 -8.93 7.15 -5.84
CA LEU A 78 -8.99 6.43 -4.57
C LEU A 78 -7.77 5.54 -4.43
N LEU A 79 -6.67 6.14 -4.00
CA LEU A 79 -5.46 5.41 -3.72
C LEU A 79 -5.61 4.52 -2.46
N PRO A 80 -4.95 3.35 -2.44
CA PRO A 80 -4.85 2.54 -1.23
C PRO A 80 -4.34 3.34 -0.03
N TYR A 81 -4.70 2.91 1.16
CA TYR A 81 -4.44 3.66 2.40
C TYR A 81 -2.93 3.87 2.63
N GLU A 82 -2.13 2.91 2.20
CA GLU A 82 -0.67 2.88 2.17
C GLU A 82 -0.07 4.13 1.50
N TYR A 83 -0.78 4.72 0.54
CA TYR A 83 -0.36 5.90 -0.22
C TYR A 83 -0.97 7.20 0.29
N ARG A 84 -1.74 7.22 1.38
CA ARG A 84 -2.49 8.41 1.81
C ARG A 84 -1.58 9.61 2.12
N ASP A 85 -0.47 9.39 2.80
CA ASP A 85 0.45 10.49 3.16
C ASP A 85 1.13 11.08 1.93
N TRP A 86 1.54 10.22 1.01
CA TRP A 86 2.08 10.64 -0.28
C TRP A 86 1.02 11.37 -1.11
N ALA A 87 -0.20 10.82 -1.20
CA ALA A 87 -1.29 11.44 -1.93
C ALA A 87 -1.59 12.85 -1.39
N ARG A 88 -1.57 13.02 -0.06
CA ARG A 88 -1.69 14.33 0.59
C ARG A 88 -0.52 15.24 0.23
N SER A 89 0.72 14.76 0.27
CA SER A 89 1.90 15.57 -0.08
C SER A 89 1.93 15.99 -1.55
N GLN A 90 1.31 15.20 -2.43
CA GLN A 90 1.13 15.51 -3.85
C GLN A 90 -0.14 16.34 -4.15
N GLY A 91 -0.93 16.70 -3.13
CA GLY A 91 -2.17 17.46 -3.33
C GLY A 91 -3.26 16.71 -4.10
N ILE A 92 -3.23 15.38 -4.10
CA ILE A 92 -4.24 14.56 -4.78
C ILE A 92 -5.59 14.78 -4.07
N PRO A 93 -6.63 15.23 -4.79
CA PRO A 93 -7.91 15.55 -4.17
C PRO A 93 -8.60 14.30 -3.66
N VAL A 94 -9.14 14.38 -2.44
CA VAL A 94 -10.00 13.34 -1.87
C VAL A 94 -11.48 13.69 -2.12
N PRO A 95 -12.36 12.70 -2.33
CA PRO A 95 -13.78 12.98 -2.44
C PRO A 95 -14.29 13.67 -1.17
N PRO A 96 -15.03 14.79 -1.28
CA PRO A 96 -15.62 15.45 -0.13
C PRO A 96 -16.66 14.56 0.56
N SER A 97 -17.03 14.91 1.80
CA SER A 97 -17.99 14.14 2.61
C SER A 97 -19.37 14.02 1.95
N ASN A 98 -19.77 14.99 1.13
CA ASN A 98 -21.02 14.99 0.38
C ASN A 98 -20.97 14.21 -0.95
N ALA A 99 -19.81 13.65 -1.33
CA ALA A 99 -19.65 12.91 -2.57
C ALA A 99 -20.32 11.54 -2.52
N ARG A 100 -21.08 11.20 -3.57
CA ARG A 100 -21.76 9.89 -3.74
C ARG A 100 -21.20 9.15 -4.96
N PRO A 101 -20.79 7.88 -4.86
CA PRO A 101 -20.31 7.11 -6.01
C PRO A 101 -21.37 6.98 -7.11
N VAL A 102 -20.97 7.14 -8.37
CA VAL A 102 -21.84 6.93 -9.54
C VAL A 102 -21.60 5.53 -10.14
N GLY A 103 -22.66 4.87 -10.61
CA GLY A 103 -22.52 3.71 -11.51
C GLY A 103 -22.17 2.36 -10.88
N THR A 104 -22.31 2.18 -9.56
CA THR A 104 -22.09 0.85 -8.95
C THR A 104 -23.43 0.13 -8.73
N ARG A 105 -23.88 -0.71 -9.69
CA ARG A 105 -24.77 -1.84 -9.38
C ARG A 105 -23.99 -2.76 -8.44
N THR A 106 -24.29 -2.71 -7.14
CA THR A 106 -24.08 -3.80 -6.16
C THR A 106 -22.90 -4.77 -6.43
N VAL A 107 -21.69 -4.27 -6.69
CA VAL A 107 -20.58 -4.83 -5.92
C VAL A 107 -20.80 -4.24 -4.55
N ALA A 108 -21.00 -5.12 -3.57
CA ALA A 108 -21.07 -4.74 -2.18
C ALA A 108 -20.08 -3.59 -2.01
N MET A 109 -20.64 -2.41 -1.71
CA MET A 109 -19.88 -1.38 -1.07
C MET A 109 -19.32 -2.14 0.11
N GLU A 110 -18.09 -2.66 -0.01
CA GLU A 110 -17.30 -3.07 1.13
C GLU A 110 -17.51 -1.87 2.01
N LYS A 111 -18.31 -2.08 3.05
CA LYS A 111 -18.83 -1.01 3.90
C LYS A 111 -17.66 -0.06 4.00
N ARG A 112 -17.86 1.20 3.59
CA ARG A 112 -16.93 2.25 4.00
C ARG A 112 -16.91 2.07 5.52
N THR A 113 -15.93 1.33 6.00
CA THR A 113 -15.50 1.25 7.36
C THR A 113 -14.38 2.27 7.31
N PRO A 114 -14.70 3.57 7.46
CA PRO A 114 -13.71 4.65 7.50
C PRO A 114 -12.73 4.49 8.68
N HIS A 115 -12.78 3.35 9.39
CA HIS A 115 -12.08 3.01 10.61
C HIS A 115 -11.44 1.61 10.54
N ARG A 116 -10.91 1.17 9.39
CA ARG A 116 -10.09 -0.06 9.36
C ARG A 116 -8.64 0.27 9.68
N LEU A 117 -8.07 -0.49 10.61
CA LEU A 117 -6.64 -0.49 10.90
C LEU A 117 -5.86 -0.88 9.64
N ALA A 118 -4.71 -0.25 9.44
CA ALA A 118 -3.81 -0.57 8.34
C ALA A 118 -2.34 -0.46 8.80
N LEU A 119 -1.52 -1.43 8.42
CA LEU A 119 -0.07 -1.31 8.55
C LEU A 119 0.44 -0.54 7.32
N LEU A 120 1.09 0.60 7.56
CA LEU A 120 1.66 1.47 6.52
C LEU A 120 3.12 1.14 6.22
N SER A 121 3.85 0.75 7.26
CA SER A 121 5.25 0.37 7.19
C SER A 121 5.54 -0.58 8.36
N PRO A 122 6.25 -1.69 8.15
CA PRO A 122 6.67 -2.26 6.86
C PRO A 122 5.50 -2.60 5.92
N MET A 123 5.78 -2.65 4.62
CA MET A 123 4.85 -3.13 3.59
C MET A 123 5.11 -4.60 3.22
N SER A 124 4.12 -5.25 2.62
CA SER A 124 4.28 -6.65 2.20
C SER A 124 5.33 -6.77 1.10
N GLY A 125 6.29 -7.66 1.29
CA GLY A 125 7.45 -7.84 0.43
C GLY A 125 8.70 -7.10 0.90
N ASP A 126 8.61 -6.25 1.94
CA ASP A 126 9.79 -5.60 2.49
C ASP A 126 10.81 -6.63 3.00
N TYR A 127 12.08 -6.34 2.72
CA TYR A 127 13.22 -7.18 3.06
C TYR A 127 14.22 -6.36 3.88
N PHE A 128 14.53 -6.82 5.08
CA PHE A 128 15.46 -6.18 6.01
C PHE A 128 16.70 -7.05 6.20
N LYS A 129 17.84 -6.40 6.45
CA LYS A 129 19.08 -7.08 6.82
C LYS A 129 19.48 -6.72 8.23
N LEU A 130 19.90 -7.72 9.00
CA LEU A 130 20.53 -7.52 10.29
C LEU A 130 21.98 -7.07 10.07
N ASP A 131 22.36 -5.97 10.70
CA ASP A 131 23.75 -5.52 10.73
C ASP A 131 24.53 -6.39 11.73
N PRO A 132 25.59 -7.10 11.32
CA PRO A 132 26.32 -8.01 12.20
C PRO A 132 27.11 -7.29 13.30
N VAL A 133 27.33 -5.99 13.18
CA VAL A 133 28.06 -5.15 14.14
C VAL A 133 27.11 -4.45 15.11
N LEU A 134 25.93 -4.03 14.61
CA LEU A 134 24.97 -3.32 15.44
C LEU A 134 24.36 -4.24 16.51
N ARG A 135 24.34 -3.78 17.76
CA ARG A 135 23.75 -4.56 18.85
C ARG A 135 22.27 -4.78 18.60
N SER A 136 21.81 -5.99 18.93
CA SER A 136 20.46 -6.46 18.61
C SER A 136 19.33 -5.57 19.14
N GLU A 137 19.53 -4.82 20.23
CA GLU A 137 18.56 -3.87 20.79
C GLU A 137 18.33 -2.63 19.91
N PHE A 138 19.30 -2.29 19.05
CA PHE A 138 19.21 -1.16 18.11
C PHE A 138 18.80 -1.60 16.70
N GLN A 139 18.67 -2.90 16.46
CA GLN A 139 18.21 -3.44 15.18
C GLN A 139 16.69 -3.38 15.09
N THR A 140 16.16 -2.16 15.05
CA THR A 140 14.74 -1.88 15.03
C THR A 140 14.32 -1.20 13.72
N VAL A 141 13.08 -1.45 13.32
CA VAL A 141 12.44 -0.78 12.20
C VAL A 141 11.23 0.02 12.69
N LEU A 142 11.02 1.16 12.04
CA LEU A 142 9.87 2.01 12.30
C LEU A 142 8.60 1.30 11.81
N VAL A 143 7.67 1.13 12.74
CA VAL A 143 6.33 0.65 12.47
C VAL A 143 5.43 1.87 12.36
N ARG A 144 4.74 1.99 11.23
CA ARG A 144 3.71 3.01 11.01
C ARG A 144 2.39 2.31 10.73
N ALA A 145 1.35 2.80 11.35
CA ALA A 145 0.01 2.26 11.23
C ALA A 145 -1.02 3.38 11.16
N TYR A 146 -2.13 3.10 10.50
CA TYR A 146 -3.35 3.83 10.73
C TYR A 146 -4.13 3.24 11.85
N VAL A 147 -4.33 4.07 12.85
CA VAL A 147 -5.16 3.81 13.99
C VAL A 147 -6.24 4.87 13.95
N PRO A 148 -7.51 4.53 13.67
CA PRO A 148 -8.56 5.53 13.56
C PRO A 148 -8.80 6.17 14.94
N PRO A 149 -9.20 7.45 15.02
CA PRO A 149 -9.38 8.16 16.30
C PRO A 149 -10.24 7.47 17.38
N PRO A 150 -11.31 6.70 17.07
CA PRO A 150 -12.05 5.97 18.10
C PRO A 150 -11.34 4.70 18.62
N ALA A 151 -10.16 4.38 18.10
CA ALA A 151 -9.38 3.23 18.55
C ALA A 151 -8.60 3.57 19.82
N GLY A 152 -8.59 2.64 20.77
CA GLY A 152 -7.73 2.70 21.95
C GLY A 152 -6.28 2.36 21.62
N ARG A 153 -5.60 1.69 22.55
CA ARG A 153 -4.21 1.23 22.38
C ARG A 153 -4.11 0.28 21.19
N ALA A 154 -3.13 0.51 20.32
CA ALA A 154 -2.80 -0.36 19.20
C ALA A 154 -1.47 -1.08 19.46
N GLU A 155 -1.34 -2.27 18.89
CA GLU A 155 -0.16 -3.13 19.00
C GLU A 155 0.20 -3.71 17.64
N LEU A 156 1.51 -3.86 17.42
CA LEU A 156 2.02 -4.70 16.33
C LEU A 156 2.04 -6.15 16.81
N LEU A 157 1.33 -7.00 16.08
CA LEU A 157 1.46 -8.45 16.15
C LEU A 157 2.47 -8.93 15.12
N VAL A 158 3.40 -9.78 15.54
CA VAL A 158 4.35 -10.50 14.69
C VAL A 158 4.13 -11.98 14.93
N ASP A 159 3.75 -12.71 13.88
CA ASP A 159 3.39 -14.13 13.93
C ASP A 159 2.32 -14.43 15.00
N GLY A 160 1.38 -13.49 15.16
CA GLY A 160 0.28 -13.57 16.12
C GLY A 160 0.63 -13.10 17.55
N THR A 161 1.89 -12.75 17.83
CA THR A 161 2.34 -12.31 19.16
C THR A 161 2.55 -10.81 19.20
N ALA A 162 2.03 -10.12 20.23
CA ALA A 162 2.22 -8.68 20.40
C ALA A 162 3.69 -8.36 20.73
N MET A 163 4.36 -7.64 19.83
CA MET A 163 5.78 -7.31 19.95
C MET A 163 6.04 -5.88 20.42
N CYS A 164 5.21 -4.92 20.00
CA CYS A 164 5.33 -3.54 20.45
C CYS A 164 3.99 -2.81 20.45
N SER A 165 3.86 -1.84 21.34
CA SER A 165 2.73 -0.92 21.34
C SER A 165 2.97 0.24 20.39
N LEU A 166 1.88 0.75 19.80
CA LEU A 166 1.89 1.88 18.90
C LEU A 166 1.25 3.08 19.59
N SER A 167 1.99 4.18 19.67
CA SER A 167 1.51 5.48 20.14
C SER A 167 1.28 6.36 18.90
N ASP A 168 0.06 6.87 18.73
CA ASP A 168 -0.35 7.61 17.52
C ASP A 168 -0.02 6.87 16.22
N GLY A 169 -0.17 5.54 16.24
CA GLY A 169 0.14 4.67 15.10
C GLY A 169 1.63 4.49 14.83
N ILE A 170 2.51 4.89 15.75
CA ILE A 170 3.97 4.78 15.61
C ILE A 170 4.53 3.86 16.69
N GLY A 171 5.43 2.96 16.29
CA GLY A 171 6.22 2.13 17.21
C GLY A 171 7.50 1.65 16.56
N TRP A 172 8.28 0.88 17.32
CA TRP A 172 9.55 0.32 16.85
C TRP A 172 9.53 -1.18 17.06
N TRP A 173 9.72 -1.94 15.97
CA TRP A 173 9.81 -3.39 16.03
C TRP A 173 11.28 -3.80 15.98
N ARG A 174 11.72 -4.54 17.00
CA ARG A 174 13.04 -5.18 16.99
C ARG A 174 13.01 -6.39 16.07
N LEU A 175 13.87 -6.35 15.07
CA LEU A 175 13.93 -7.37 14.03
C LEU A 175 14.38 -8.71 14.61
N GLN A 176 13.74 -9.77 14.11
CA GLN A 176 14.12 -11.16 14.33
C GLN A 176 14.36 -11.76 12.97
N ARG A 177 15.37 -12.62 12.83
CA ARG A 177 15.67 -13.28 11.56
C ARG A 177 14.53 -14.23 11.19
N GLY A 178 14.08 -14.19 9.94
CA GLY A 178 13.03 -15.05 9.42
C GLY A 178 12.03 -14.33 8.51
N VAL A 179 11.05 -15.09 8.04
CA VAL A 179 9.87 -14.56 7.36
C VAL A 179 8.78 -14.35 8.41
N HIS A 180 8.28 -13.12 8.51
CA HIS A 180 7.35 -12.72 9.56
C HIS A 180 6.03 -12.22 8.98
N ARG A 181 4.93 -12.60 9.62
CA ARG A 181 3.59 -12.06 9.35
C ARG A 181 3.26 -10.97 10.35
N LEU A 182 3.11 -9.75 9.86
CA LEU A 182 2.84 -8.55 10.64
C LEU A 182 1.36 -8.14 10.52
N GLN A 183 0.77 -7.73 11.64
CA GLN A 183 -0.57 -7.13 11.71
C GLN A 183 -0.63 -6.06 12.77
N VAL A 184 -1.48 -5.04 12.58
CA VAL A 184 -1.82 -4.09 13.64
C VAL A 184 -3.14 -4.52 14.25
N GLN A 185 -3.18 -4.61 15.58
CA GLN A 185 -4.39 -4.89 16.33
C GLN A 185 -4.70 -3.72 17.25
N ALA A 186 -5.98 -3.34 17.33
CA ALA A 186 -6.45 -2.33 18.27
C ALA A 186 -7.89 -2.62 18.67
N GLU A 187 -8.31 -2.03 19.79
CA GLU A 187 -9.71 -2.02 20.19
C GLU A 187 -10.40 -0.79 19.61
N VAL A 188 -11.45 -0.99 18.82
CA VAL A 188 -12.24 0.07 18.18
C VAL A 188 -13.67 -0.09 18.66
N GLN A 189 -14.19 0.87 19.41
CA GLN A 189 -15.57 0.84 19.95
C GLN A 189 -15.89 -0.46 20.73
N GLY A 190 -14.96 -0.95 21.55
CA GLY A 190 -15.15 -2.17 22.34
C GLY A 190 -14.91 -3.48 21.57
N GLN A 191 -14.61 -3.41 20.27
CA GLN A 191 -14.31 -4.58 19.44
C GLN A 191 -12.82 -4.63 19.07
N ARG A 192 -12.20 -5.79 19.30
CA ARG A 192 -10.85 -6.05 18.82
C ARG A 192 -10.85 -6.21 17.30
N MET A 193 -10.13 -5.33 16.61
CA MET A 193 -9.97 -5.34 15.16
C MET A 193 -8.50 -5.60 14.81
N SER A 194 -8.26 -6.24 13.67
CA SER A 194 -6.91 -6.41 13.12
C SER A 194 -6.85 -5.90 11.68
N SER A 195 -5.69 -5.38 11.29
CA SER A 195 -5.42 -5.02 9.90
C SER A 195 -5.26 -6.26 9.01
N LYS A 196 -5.19 -6.05 7.70
CA LYS A 196 -4.64 -7.05 6.78
C LYS A 196 -3.23 -7.47 7.23
N SER A 197 -2.88 -8.72 6.96
CA SER A 197 -1.54 -9.25 7.20
C SER A 197 -0.56 -8.78 6.13
N VAL A 198 0.66 -8.50 6.55
CA VAL A 198 1.79 -8.11 5.73
C VAL A 198 2.90 -9.14 5.94
N LEU A 199 3.55 -9.59 4.86
CA LEU A 199 4.68 -10.53 4.94
C LEU A 199 5.98 -9.78 4.69
N VAL A 200 6.96 -9.96 5.59
CA VAL A 200 8.30 -9.37 5.45
C VAL A 200 9.36 -10.43 5.66
N THR A 201 10.56 -10.18 5.14
CA THR A 201 11.72 -11.06 5.34
C THR A 201 12.83 -10.29 6.06
N VAL A 202 13.48 -10.96 7.00
CA VAL A 202 14.63 -10.41 7.75
C VAL A 202 15.76 -11.42 7.69
N ASP A 203 16.94 -10.98 7.26
CA ASP A 203 18.13 -11.82 7.06
C ASP A 203 19.35 -11.34 7.84
#